data_AF-A0A6V2T5N7-F1
#
_entry.id   AF-A0A6V2T5N7-F1
#
_cell.length_a   1.000
_cell.length_b   1.000
_cell.length_c   1.000
_cell.angle_alpha   90.00
_cell.angle_beta   90.00
_cell.angle_gamma   90.00
#
_symmetry.space_group_name_H-M   'P 1'
#
loop_
_entity.id
_entity.type
_entity.pdbx_description
1 polymer ?
#
loop_
_entity_poly.entity_id
_entity_poly.type
_entity_poly.pdbx_seq_one_letter_code
_entity_poly.pdbx_strand_id
1 'polypeptide(L)'
;MLLKYLTLACAVSACAAFHIIPAPGGPNVIKSSTKQLTSNNFQKPHYSTRRSITRIGDYFPEKNNPLHSIFNPARILVRKPAPQRASRISRLEHDKVTFRTRVGGEKFLSIPQAERYTTQDWLHNLRTIPSSLLIQRIRQPLLVTMGWTCVVTAALHVFPAVPALSPKAHTFVSSALSLLLVFRTNAAYNRFWEGRQIWQKVLDCARSLARYLTLYAEELGDARRKRVANLVCAFPIVLQEHLQGGEKPHRTEYFLEAEDYLELGRASNRPLCLVNKIAKVVKGVEYSAAWTSRERLALLALVNSLSDTIGACERLVQTPVPLAYTRHTNRFLSLWVLSLPLTLAGDMGWGAVPAMGLVAWALFGIQEIGLTIEDPFRRALKLEVIADTIYADVIQTMGSRDVLPTYLSTPFFANFPAPPAAEAPATSG
;
A
#
# COMPACT_ATOMS: atom_id res chain seq x y z
N MET A 1 -5.60 -10.97 43.45
CA MET A 1 -6.64 -10.89 42.39
C MET A 1 -6.09 -10.37 41.06
N LEU A 2 -5.32 -9.27 41.02
CA LEU A 2 -4.69 -8.75 39.78
C LEU A 2 -3.91 -9.81 38.96
N LEU A 3 -3.22 -10.72 39.66
CA LEU A 3 -2.44 -11.80 39.03
C LEU A 3 -3.30 -12.82 38.26
N LYS A 4 -4.56 -13.04 38.69
CA LYS A 4 -5.51 -13.97 38.02
C LYS A 4 -6.11 -13.37 36.74
N TYR A 5 -6.19 -12.04 36.67
CA TYR A 5 -6.66 -11.34 35.48
C TYR A 5 -5.52 -11.13 34.46
N LEU A 6 -4.28 -10.94 34.93
CA LEU A 6 -3.09 -10.90 34.06
C LEU A 6 -2.82 -12.25 33.38
N THR A 7 -3.03 -13.37 34.08
CA THR A 7 -2.87 -14.70 33.48
C THR A 7 -3.92 -15.01 32.41
N LEU A 8 -5.15 -14.48 32.54
CA LEU A 8 -6.17 -14.63 31.50
C LEU A 8 -5.83 -13.81 30.24
N ALA A 9 -5.30 -12.59 30.41
CA ALA A 9 -4.81 -11.75 29.30
C ALA A 9 -3.60 -12.38 28.60
N CYS A 10 -2.67 -12.98 29.36
CA CYS A 10 -1.53 -13.72 28.80
C CYS A 10 -1.96 -15.03 28.10
N ALA A 11 -2.98 -15.74 28.60
CA ALA A 11 -3.49 -16.96 27.97
C ALA A 11 -4.12 -16.69 26.59
N VAL A 12 -4.86 -15.58 26.45
CA VAL A 12 -5.42 -15.14 25.15
C VAL A 12 -4.31 -14.74 24.17
N SER A 13 -3.20 -14.17 24.66
CA SER A 13 -2.04 -13.84 23.83
C SER A 13 -1.17 -15.05 23.45
N ALA A 14 -1.08 -16.06 24.31
CA ALA A 14 -0.27 -17.27 24.07
C ALA A 14 -0.95 -18.28 23.13
N CYS A 15 -2.28 -18.41 23.17
CA CYS A 15 -3.02 -19.27 22.24
C CYS A 15 -2.99 -18.76 20.79
N ALA A 16 -2.80 -17.46 20.56
CA ALA A 16 -2.66 -16.89 19.21
C ALA A 16 -1.30 -17.23 18.54
N ALA A 17 -0.29 -17.64 19.31
CA ALA A 17 1.07 -17.89 18.81
C ALA A 17 1.35 -19.35 18.41
N PHE A 18 0.52 -20.32 18.82
CA PHE A 18 0.85 -21.76 18.73
C PHE A 18 0.30 -22.50 17.49
N HIS A 19 -0.38 -21.82 16.56
CA HIS A 19 -0.85 -22.42 15.30
C HIS A 19 -0.26 -21.72 14.06
N ILE A 20 1.06 -21.68 13.95
CA ILE A 20 1.75 -21.31 12.69
C ILE A 20 2.95 -22.24 12.47
N ILE A 21 2.69 -23.44 11.95
CA ILE A 21 3.66 -24.23 11.18
C ILE A 21 2.90 -24.92 10.04
N PRO A 22 3.02 -24.48 8.77
CA PRO A 22 2.74 -25.36 7.64
C PRO A 22 4.06 -26.07 7.26
N ALA A 23 4.02 -27.41 7.26
CA ALA A 23 5.08 -28.25 6.71
C ALA A 23 5.11 -28.17 5.16
N PRO A 24 6.26 -28.43 4.52
CA PRO A 24 6.50 -28.12 3.10
C PRO A 24 5.97 -29.22 2.15
N GLY A 25 5.69 -28.82 0.92
CA GLY A 25 4.98 -29.61 -0.10
C GLY A 25 5.73 -30.78 -0.75
N GLY A 26 4.95 -31.55 -1.51
CA GLY A 26 5.39 -32.56 -2.47
C GLY A 26 4.28 -32.80 -3.52
N PRO A 27 4.62 -33.19 -4.76
CA PRO A 27 3.84 -32.89 -5.96
C PRO A 27 2.83 -34.00 -6.30
N ASN A 28 1.72 -33.63 -6.94
CA ASN A 28 0.95 -34.58 -7.74
C ASN A 28 0.48 -33.93 -9.06
N VAL A 29 1.19 -34.31 -10.11
CA VAL A 29 0.72 -34.34 -11.50
C VAL A 29 -0.40 -35.38 -11.58
N ILE A 30 -1.49 -35.11 -12.32
CA ILE A 30 -2.12 -36.02 -13.30
C ILE A 30 -3.42 -35.41 -13.90
N LYS A 31 -3.35 -35.22 -15.23
CA LYS A 31 -4.35 -35.43 -16.30
C LYS A 31 -5.66 -34.64 -16.36
N SER A 32 -5.69 -33.76 -17.37
CA SER A 32 -6.68 -33.64 -18.45
C SER A 32 -8.05 -34.32 -18.28
N SER A 33 -9.12 -33.54 -18.41
CA SER A 33 -10.29 -33.98 -19.18
C SER A 33 -11.00 -32.81 -19.84
N THR A 34 -10.95 -32.84 -21.17
CA THR A 34 -11.69 -32.06 -22.14
C THR A 34 -13.17 -32.37 -22.03
N LYS A 35 -14.03 -31.38 -21.81
CA LYS A 35 -15.44 -31.45 -22.24
C LYS A 35 -15.88 -30.12 -22.82
N GLN A 36 -16.01 -30.13 -24.15
CA GLN A 36 -16.86 -29.24 -24.91
C GLN A 36 -18.31 -29.33 -24.40
N LEU A 37 -18.98 -28.19 -24.28
CA LEU A 37 -20.43 -28.09 -24.37
C LEU A 37 -20.77 -26.78 -25.06
N THR A 38 -21.31 -26.93 -26.26
CA THR A 38 -21.87 -25.90 -27.11
C THR A 38 -23.36 -25.71 -26.83
N SER A 39 -23.85 -24.53 -27.21
CA SER A 39 -25.23 -24.16 -27.56
C SER A 39 -26.04 -23.29 -26.57
N ASN A 40 -26.15 -22.02 -26.99
CA ASN A 40 -27.37 -21.26 -27.32
C ASN A 40 -28.41 -20.83 -26.25
N ASN A 41 -28.48 -19.48 -26.16
CA ASN A 41 -29.63 -18.61 -26.40
C ASN A 41 -30.57 -18.13 -25.26
N PHE A 42 -30.90 -16.82 -25.41
CA PHE A 42 -31.89 -15.97 -24.70
C PHE A 42 -31.54 -15.61 -23.24
N GLN A 43 -31.63 -14.36 -22.75
CA GLN A 43 -32.62 -13.31 -23.01
C GLN A 43 -32.10 -11.95 -22.49
N LYS A 44 -32.36 -10.86 -23.23
CA LYS A 44 -32.17 -9.46 -22.77
C LYS A 44 -33.14 -9.12 -21.63
N PRO A 45 -32.86 -8.04 -20.86
CA PRO A 45 -33.87 -6.99 -20.80
C PRO A 45 -33.30 -5.58 -21.06
N HIS A 46 -34.03 -4.85 -21.90
CA HIS A 46 -34.04 -3.40 -21.98
C HIS A 46 -34.70 -2.84 -20.71
N TYR A 47 -34.13 -1.78 -20.11
CA TYR A 47 -34.93 -0.67 -19.59
C TYR A 47 -34.19 0.66 -19.78
N SER A 48 -35.02 1.65 -20.08
CA SER A 48 -34.75 2.96 -20.65
C SER A 48 -34.36 4.02 -19.62
N THR A 49 -33.35 4.82 -19.99
CA THR A 49 -33.35 6.29 -20.00
C THR A 49 -33.88 7.06 -18.77
N ARG A 50 -32.97 7.76 -18.08
CA ARG A 50 -33.14 9.20 -17.80
C ARG A 50 -31.77 9.89 -17.75
N ARG A 51 -31.55 10.73 -18.77
CA ARG A 51 -30.49 11.74 -18.83
C ARG A 51 -30.84 12.88 -17.88
N SER A 52 -29.89 13.31 -17.06
CA SER A 52 -29.77 14.72 -16.66
C SER A 52 -28.41 15.21 -17.16
N ILE A 53 -28.47 15.86 -18.33
CA ILE A 53 -27.39 16.66 -18.90
C ILE A 53 -27.39 17.96 -18.12
N THR A 54 -26.35 18.22 -17.34
CA THR A 54 -26.05 19.58 -16.88
C THR A 54 -24.82 20.05 -17.66
N ARG A 55 -25.06 20.89 -18.65
CA ARG A 55 -24.01 21.65 -19.36
C ARG A 55 -23.34 22.57 -18.34
N ILE A 56 -22.02 22.49 -18.26
CA ILE A 56 -21.18 23.60 -17.78
C ILE A 56 -20.14 23.82 -18.87
N GLY A 57 -20.59 24.45 -19.96
CA GLY A 57 -19.76 25.29 -20.79
C GLY A 57 -20.24 26.69 -20.51
N ASP A 58 -19.34 27.52 -19.97
CA ASP A 58 -19.35 28.99 -20.01
C ASP A 58 -18.27 29.48 -19.05
N TYR A 59 -16.99 29.47 -19.48
CA TYR A 59 -15.93 30.36 -19.00
C TYR A 59 -14.73 30.24 -19.95
N PHE A 60 -14.88 30.77 -21.16
CA PHE A 60 -13.75 31.16 -22.01
C PHE A 60 -14.15 32.41 -22.80
N PRO A 61 -13.66 33.60 -22.43
CA PRO A 61 -13.54 34.68 -23.38
C PRO A 61 -12.22 34.50 -24.14
N GLU A 62 -12.33 34.32 -25.46
CA GLU A 62 -11.26 34.65 -26.40
C GLU A 62 -10.78 36.09 -26.17
N LYS A 63 -9.50 36.26 -25.82
CA LYS A 63 -8.61 37.27 -26.42
C LYS A 63 -7.20 37.19 -25.83
N ASN A 64 -6.24 37.28 -26.73
CA ASN A 64 -4.82 37.62 -26.54
C ASN A 64 -3.93 36.55 -25.91
N ASN A 65 -3.24 35.87 -26.82
CA ASN A 65 -2.02 35.10 -26.62
C ASN A 65 -0.85 36.06 -26.31
N PRO A 66 -0.16 35.92 -25.15
CA PRO A 66 1.29 36.10 -25.15
C PRO A 66 1.96 35.13 -24.16
N LEU A 67 2.19 33.88 -24.55
CA LEU A 67 3.00 32.95 -23.75
C LEU A 67 4.10 32.27 -24.58
N HIS A 68 4.83 33.07 -25.36
CA HIS A 68 6.07 32.66 -26.02
C HIS A 68 7.34 33.27 -25.39
N SER A 69 7.28 33.83 -24.17
CA SER A 69 8.42 34.58 -23.60
C SER A 69 8.80 34.26 -22.13
N ILE A 70 8.47 33.08 -21.60
CA ILE A 70 8.89 32.70 -20.21
C ILE A 70 9.85 31.49 -20.21
N PHE A 71 10.65 31.31 -21.27
CA PHE A 71 11.81 30.42 -21.23
C PHE A 71 13.10 31.24 -21.29
N ASN A 72 13.55 31.68 -20.12
CA ASN A 72 14.95 32.07 -19.91
C ASN A 72 15.55 31.11 -18.86
N PRO A 73 16.38 30.12 -19.25
CA PRO A 73 16.87 29.09 -18.34
C PRO A 73 18.06 29.53 -17.46
N ALA A 74 18.42 30.81 -17.45
CA ALA A 74 19.63 31.29 -16.76
C ALA A 74 19.30 32.21 -15.58
N ARG A 75 18.98 31.63 -14.41
CA ARG A 75 19.28 32.10 -13.03
C ARG A 75 18.29 31.52 -12.03
N ILE A 76 18.54 30.30 -11.58
CA ILE A 76 18.10 29.85 -10.26
C ILE A 76 19.37 29.65 -9.45
N LEU A 77 19.71 30.64 -8.63
CA LEU A 77 20.78 30.54 -7.64
C LEU A 77 20.38 29.47 -6.62
N VAL A 78 20.87 28.24 -6.82
CA VAL A 78 20.78 27.17 -5.83
C VAL A 78 21.67 27.57 -4.66
N ARG A 79 21.07 28.03 -3.56
CA ARG A 79 21.75 28.10 -2.26
C ARG A 79 22.18 26.66 -1.90
N LYS A 80 23.49 26.41 -1.86
CA LYS A 80 24.04 25.18 -1.28
C LYS A 80 23.53 25.06 0.17
N PRO A 81 22.88 23.95 0.58
CA PRO A 81 22.62 23.73 1.99
C PRO A 81 23.96 23.51 2.71
N ALA A 82 24.13 24.16 3.85
CA ALA A 82 25.30 24.00 4.72
C ALA A 82 25.46 22.52 5.14
N PRO A 83 26.69 22.04 5.37
CA PRO A 83 26.93 20.64 5.72
C PRO A 83 26.27 20.33 7.06
N GLN A 84 25.22 19.50 7.05
CA GLN A 84 24.56 19.05 8.27
C GLN A 84 25.45 18.04 8.98
N ARG A 85 26.08 18.53 10.04
CA ARG A 85 26.86 17.75 11.02
C ARG A 85 25.98 16.64 11.58
N ALA A 86 26.41 15.39 11.41
CA ALA A 86 25.76 14.21 11.96
C ALA A 86 25.59 14.35 13.48
N SER A 87 24.39 14.68 13.94
CA SER A 87 24.04 14.58 15.35
C SER A 87 22.53 14.56 15.55
N ARG A 88 22.13 13.67 16.47
CA ARG A 88 20.84 13.63 17.17
C ARG A 88 19.70 12.91 16.43
N ILE A 89 19.59 11.62 16.76
CA ILE A 89 18.39 10.75 16.74
C ILE A 89 17.18 11.49 16.14
N SER A 90 16.97 11.30 14.85
CA SER A 90 15.74 11.71 14.18
C SER A 90 14.58 11.10 14.96
N ARG A 91 13.74 11.96 15.54
CA ARG A 91 12.47 11.52 16.16
C ARG A 91 11.69 10.80 15.07
N LEU A 92 11.62 9.48 15.18
CA LEU A 92 10.80 8.66 14.31
C LEU A 92 9.37 9.13 14.44
N GLU A 93 8.72 9.38 13.32
CA GLU A 93 7.27 9.56 13.29
C GLU A 93 6.70 8.14 13.45
N HIS A 94 6.50 7.70 14.69
CA HIS A 94 6.32 6.30 15.12
C HIS A 94 5.26 5.48 14.38
N ASP A 95 4.31 6.15 13.72
CA ASP A 95 3.21 5.49 13.02
C ASP A 95 3.41 5.38 11.50
N LYS A 96 4.54 5.88 10.97
CA LYS A 96 4.91 5.71 9.57
C LYS A 96 6.10 4.79 9.48
N VAL A 97 5.99 3.77 8.61
CA VAL A 97 7.16 2.99 8.18
C VAL A 97 8.13 3.96 7.50
N THR A 98 9.18 4.34 8.22
CA THR A 98 10.28 5.16 7.72
C THR A 98 11.34 4.25 7.12
N PHE A 99 11.79 4.60 5.92
CA PHE A 99 12.93 3.96 5.28
C PHE A 99 14.14 4.85 5.49
N ARG A 100 15.27 4.29 5.92
CA ARG A 100 16.51 5.07 6.00
C ARG A 100 16.99 5.43 4.60
N THR A 101 16.89 6.70 4.23
CA THR A 101 17.64 7.27 3.11
C THR A 101 19.04 7.62 3.61
N ARG A 102 20.07 6.87 3.18
CA ARG A 102 21.44 7.19 3.59
C ARG A 102 21.98 8.37 2.77
N VAL A 103 22.41 9.40 3.49
CA VAL A 103 23.22 10.52 2.99
C VAL A 103 24.69 10.08 3.03
N GLY A 104 25.36 10.07 1.87
CA GLY A 104 26.83 9.93 1.79
C GLY A 104 27.34 8.73 0.98
N GLY A 105 27.73 9.00 -0.27
CA GLY A 105 29.04 8.67 -0.86
C GLY A 105 29.55 7.24 -1.00
N GLU A 106 28.94 6.20 -0.41
CA GLU A 106 29.49 4.84 -0.47
C GLU A 106 28.67 3.85 -1.33
N LYS A 107 29.42 2.93 -1.96
CA LYS A 107 29.12 2.01 -3.07
C LYS A 107 27.74 1.32 -3.06
N PHE A 108 27.17 1.23 -4.27
CA PHE A 108 26.11 0.35 -4.81
C PHE A 108 25.24 -0.49 -3.83
N LEU A 109 23.96 -0.10 -3.78
CA LEU A 109 22.71 -0.87 -3.54
C LEU A 109 22.63 -1.79 -2.32
N SER A 110 22.02 -1.26 -1.26
CA SER A 110 21.22 -2.07 -0.32
C SER A 110 19.74 -1.74 -0.52
N ILE A 111 18.89 -2.77 -0.60
CA ILE A 111 17.42 -2.64 -0.67
C ILE A 111 16.97 -1.68 0.45
N PRO A 112 16.05 -0.71 0.19
CA PRO A 112 15.57 0.19 1.23
C PRO A 112 15.05 -0.60 2.42
N GLN A 113 15.72 -0.47 3.56
CA GLN A 113 15.32 -1.17 4.78
C GLN A 113 14.32 -0.31 5.53
N ALA A 114 13.13 -0.86 5.73
CA ALA A 114 12.21 -0.35 6.74
C ALA A 114 12.89 -0.46 8.11
N GLU A 115 12.80 0.59 8.92
CA GLU A 115 13.26 0.49 10.29
C GLU A 115 12.47 -0.59 11.03
N ARG A 116 13.19 -1.56 11.60
CA ARG A 116 12.61 -2.66 12.35
C ARG A 116 12.66 -2.30 13.83
N TYR A 117 11.61 -2.66 14.55
CA TYR A 117 11.59 -2.58 16.00
C TYR A 117 12.78 -3.36 16.59
N THR A 118 13.46 -2.75 17.55
CA THR A 118 14.48 -3.42 18.35
C THR A 118 14.07 -3.45 19.83
N THR A 119 14.58 -4.41 20.60
CA THR A 119 14.28 -4.52 22.04
C THR A 119 14.65 -3.27 22.82
N GLN A 120 15.60 -2.47 22.31
CA GLN A 120 16.04 -1.22 22.92
C GLN A 120 14.97 -0.12 22.87
N ASP A 121 14.01 -0.22 21.93
CA ASP A 121 12.93 0.76 21.75
C ASP A 121 11.76 0.53 22.71
N TRP A 122 11.80 -0.51 23.55
CA TRP A 122 10.67 -0.91 24.42
C TRP A 122 10.16 0.23 25.31
N LEU A 123 11.05 0.88 26.07
CA LEU A 123 10.66 1.93 27.01
C LEU A 123 10.18 3.19 26.28
N HIS A 124 10.81 3.49 25.14
CA HIS A 124 10.43 4.61 24.30
C HIS A 124 9.01 4.42 23.76
N ASN A 125 8.71 3.22 23.25
CA ASN A 125 7.37 2.89 22.75
C ASN A 125 6.31 2.95 23.85
N LEU A 126 6.62 2.50 25.06
CA LEU A 126 5.68 2.60 26.19
C LEU A 126 5.36 4.06 26.51
N ARG A 127 6.34 4.96 26.43
CA ARG A 127 6.15 6.40 26.67
C ARG A 127 5.40 7.10 25.53
N THR A 128 5.48 6.60 24.30
CA THR A 128 4.82 7.21 23.13
C THR A 128 3.43 6.64 22.85
N ILE A 129 2.95 5.67 23.64
CA ILE A 129 1.57 5.15 23.59
C ILE A 129 0.54 6.30 23.47
N PRO A 130 0.50 7.33 24.36
CA PRO A 130 -0.54 8.36 24.32
C PRO A 130 -0.55 9.18 23.03
N SER A 131 0.59 9.30 22.36
CA SER A 131 0.76 10.05 21.11
C SER A 131 0.51 9.22 19.84
N SER A 132 0.38 7.89 19.96
CA SER A 132 0.24 6.99 18.80
C SER A 132 -1.02 7.26 17.97
N LEU A 133 -0.92 7.12 16.64
CA LEU A 133 -2.08 7.20 15.73
C LEU A 133 -3.13 6.14 16.08
N LEU A 134 -2.71 4.98 16.58
CA LEU A 134 -3.63 3.93 17.03
C LEU A 134 -4.58 4.48 18.10
N ILE A 135 -4.06 5.12 19.15
CA ILE A 135 -4.87 5.72 20.22
C ILE A 135 -5.71 6.87 19.69
N GLN A 136 -5.18 7.69 18.79
CA GLN A 136 -5.96 8.77 18.18
C GLN A 136 -7.19 8.24 17.43
N ARG A 137 -7.09 7.07 16.80
CA ARG A 137 -8.20 6.41 16.10
C ARG A 137 -9.20 5.76 17.05
N ILE A 138 -8.74 5.11 18.12
CA ILE A 138 -9.62 4.46 19.11
C ILE A 138 -10.05 5.38 20.26
N ARG A 139 -9.72 6.69 20.20
CA ARG A 139 -10.02 7.64 21.28
C ARG A 139 -11.49 7.70 21.66
N GLN A 140 -12.39 7.61 20.67
CA GLN A 140 -13.83 7.68 20.89
C GLN A 140 -14.34 6.50 21.72
N PRO A 141 -14.17 5.22 21.31
CA PRO A 141 -14.61 4.09 22.12
C PRO A 141 -13.89 4.01 23.46
N LEU A 142 -12.62 4.43 23.54
CA LEU A 142 -11.86 4.48 24.79
C LEU A 142 -12.48 5.44 25.80
N LEU A 143 -12.69 6.70 25.41
CA LEU A 143 -13.26 7.73 26.29
C LEU A 143 -14.71 7.40 26.68
N VAL A 144 -15.51 6.88 25.75
CA VAL A 144 -16.90 6.46 26.03
C VAL A 144 -16.91 5.33 27.06
N THR A 145 -16.05 4.31 26.91
CA THR A 145 -15.98 3.19 27.85
C THR A 145 -15.52 3.65 29.24
N MET A 146 -14.49 4.50 29.31
CA MET A 146 -13.99 5.03 30.59
C MET A 146 -15.03 5.92 31.27
N GLY A 147 -15.66 6.83 30.53
CA GLY A 147 -16.73 7.69 31.04
C GLY A 147 -17.95 6.89 31.52
N TRP A 148 -18.36 5.87 30.76
CA TRP A 148 -19.42 4.96 31.18
C TRP A 148 -19.06 4.19 32.44
N THR A 149 -17.81 3.73 32.56
CA THR A 149 -17.32 3.08 33.78
C THR A 149 -17.38 4.03 34.99
N CYS A 150 -16.98 5.29 34.82
CA CYS A 150 -17.13 6.30 35.88
C CYS A 150 -18.58 6.46 36.32
N VAL A 151 -19.53 6.53 35.39
CA VAL A 151 -20.97 6.65 35.68
C VAL A 151 -21.48 5.43 36.45
N VAL A 152 -21.14 4.22 36.01
CA VAL A 152 -21.53 2.97 36.68
C VAL A 152 -20.95 2.89 38.09
N THR A 153 -19.66 3.18 38.26
CA THR A 153 -19.00 3.19 39.57
C THR A 153 -19.63 4.23 40.50
N ALA A 154 -19.90 5.44 40.01
CA ALA A 154 -20.55 6.48 40.80
C ALA A 154 -21.97 6.07 41.21
N ALA A 155 -22.75 5.47 40.30
CA ALA A 155 -24.09 4.98 40.59
C ALA A 155 -24.10 3.88 41.67
N LEU A 156 -23.16 2.94 41.63
CA LEU A 156 -23.02 1.89 42.66
C LEU A 156 -22.60 2.46 44.03
N HIS A 157 -21.82 3.55 44.04
CA HIS A 157 -21.50 4.26 45.28
C HIS A 157 -22.70 5.00 45.89
N VAL A 158 -23.57 5.58 45.06
CA VAL A 158 -24.79 6.28 45.51
C VAL A 158 -25.89 5.28 45.90
N PHE A 159 -26.02 4.17 45.16
CA PHE A 159 -27.04 3.15 45.35
C PHE A 159 -26.42 1.79 45.67
N PRO A 160 -25.86 1.60 46.88
CA PRO A 160 -25.19 0.35 47.27
C PRO A 160 -26.13 -0.87 47.33
N ALA A 161 -27.44 -0.65 47.30
CA ALA A 161 -28.45 -1.70 47.28
C ALA A 161 -28.58 -2.40 45.91
N VAL A 162 -27.98 -1.87 44.84
CA VAL A 162 -28.01 -2.52 43.51
C VAL A 162 -27.01 -3.68 43.50
N PRO A 163 -27.45 -4.93 43.32
CA PRO A 163 -26.54 -6.07 43.29
C PRO A 163 -25.68 -6.03 42.02
N ALA A 164 -24.39 -6.33 42.18
CA ALA A 164 -23.47 -6.48 41.06
C ALA A 164 -23.93 -7.63 40.14
N LEU A 165 -23.81 -7.42 38.82
CA LEU A 165 -24.11 -8.45 37.84
C LEU A 165 -23.04 -9.56 37.88
N SER A 166 -23.48 -10.81 37.75
CA SER A 166 -22.59 -11.97 37.78
C SER A 166 -21.63 -11.97 36.57
N PRO A 167 -20.31 -12.13 36.76
CA PRO A 167 -19.33 -12.12 35.66
C PRO A 167 -19.37 -13.39 34.79
N LYS A 168 -20.15 -14.40 35.17
CA LYS A 168 -20.21 -15.70 34.47
C LYS A 168 -20.60 -15.54 32.99
N ALA A 169 -21.54 -14.64 32.69
CA ALA A 169 -21.97 -14.37 31.32
C ALA A 169 -20.83 -13.77 30.48
N HIS A 170 -20.11 -12.78 31.01
CA HIS A 170 -18.96 -12.17 30.33
C HIS A 170 -17.85 -13.16 30.03
N THR A 171 -17.56 -14.07 30.97
CA THR A 171 -16.56 -15.14 30.77
C THR A 171 -16.95 -16.12 29.68
N PHE A 172 -18.24 -16.46 29.56
CA PHE A 172 -18.72 -17.32 28.48
C PHE A 172 -18.61 -16.63 27.12
N VAL A 173 -19.08 -15.37 27.05
CA VAL A 173 -19.14 -14.57 25.81
C VAL A 173 -17.75 -14.13 25.34
N SER A 174 -16.77 -13.98 26.23
CA SER A 174 -15.41 -13.54 25.88
C SER A 174 -14.67 -14.52 24.97
N SER A 175 -14.95 -15.82 25.08
CA SER A 175 -14.37 -16.86 24.23
C SER A 175 -14.78 -16.68 22.76
N ALA A 176 -16.08 -16.48 22.51
CA ALA A 176 -16.63 -16.21 21.19
C ALA A 176 -16.12 -14.88 20.61
N LEU A 177 -16.04 -13.84 21.45
CA LEU A 177 -15.52 -12.54 21.04
C LEU A 177 -14.04 -12.62 20.61
N SER A 178 -13.22 -13.31 21.39
CA SER A 178 -11.79 -13.51 21.11
C SER A 178 -11.60 -14.24 19.77
N LEU A 179 -12.38 -15.30 19.54
CA LEU A 179 -12.34 -16.05 18.29
C LEU A 179 -12.71 -15.18 17.07
N LEU A 180 -13.79 -14.39 17.19
CA LEU A 180 -14.21 -13.48 16.12
C LEU A 180 -13.16 -12.40 15.80
N LEU A 181 -12.49 -11.86 16.82
CA LEU A 181 -11.40 -10.90 16.65
C LEU A 181 -10.21 -11.52 15.92
N VAL A 182 -9.80 -12.75 16.29
CA VAL A 182 -8.71 -13.48 15.64
C VAL A 182 -9.03 -13.78 14.17
N PHE A 183 -10.23 -14.29 13.87
CA PHE A 183 -10.61 -14.56 12.48
C PHE A 183 -10.66 -13.28 11.64
N ARG A 184 -11.11 -12.16 12.24
CA ARG A 184 -11.09 -10.86 11.57
C ARG A 184 -9.68 -10.40 11.24
N THR A 185 -8.77 -10.42 12.21
CA THR A 185 -7.38 -9.99 11.99
C THR A 185 -6.67 -10.90 11.00
N ASN A 186 -6.93 -12.20 11.02
CA ASN A 186 -6.37 -13.15 10.06
C ASN A 186 -6.88 -12.89 8.63
N ALA A 187 -8.18 -12.63 8.45
CA ALA A 187 -8.73 -12.27 7.15
C ALA A 187 -8.11 -10.99 6.58
N ALA A 188 -7.92 -9.98 7.44
CA ALA A 188 -7.27 -8.73 7.08
C ALA A 188 -5.77 -8.93 6.73
N TYR A 189 -5.06 -9.78 7.48
CA TYR A 189 -3.66 -10.13 7.22
C TYR A 189 -3.48 -10.84 5.88
N ASN A 190 -4.33 -11.82 5.54
CA ASN A 190 -4.27 -12.53 4.26
C ASN A 190 -4.40 -11.55 3.08
N ARG A 191 -5.29 -10.58 3.20
CA ARG A 191 -5.50 -9.52 2.21
C ARG A 191 -4.29 -8.59 2.10
N PHE A 192 -3.68 -8.22 3.22
CA PHE A 192 -2.42 -7.48 3.24
C PHE A 192 -1.30 -8.23 2.51
N TRP A 193 -1.15 -9.53 2.82
CA TRP A 193 -0.14 -10.38 2.24
C TRP A 193 -0.33 -10.57 0.73
N GLU A 194 -1.56 -10.82 0.28
CA GLU A 194 -1.89 -10.88 -1.16
C GLU A 194 -1.52 -9.57 -1.87
N GLY A 195 -1.88 -8.42 -1.29
CA GLY A 195 -1.50 -7.11 -1.81
C GLY A 195 0.02 -6.96 -1.97
N ARG A 196 0.81 -7.40 -0.98
CA ARG A 196 2.26 -7.37 -1.05
C ARG A 196 2.82 -8.30 -2.13
N GLN A 197 2.25 -9.48 -2.31
CA GLN A 197 2.64 -10.44 -3.35
C GLN A 197 2.35 -9.92 -4.76
N ILE A 198 1.21 -9.26 -4.97
CA ILE A 198 0.89 -8.65 -6.27
C ILE A 198 1.94 -7.59 -6.64
N TRP A 199 2.32 -6.72 -5.70
CA TRP A 199 3.36 -5.71 -5.93
C TRP A 199 4.77 -6.30 -6.07
N GLN A 200 5.03 -7.48 -5.51
CA GLN A 200 6.24 -8.24 -5.83
C GLN A 200 6.24 -8.64 -7.31
N LYS A 201 5.12 -9.17 -7.83
CA LYS A 201 5.00 -9.54 -9.25
C LYS A 201 5.21 -8.33 -10.17
N VAL A 202 4.74 -7.13 -9.78
CA VAL A 202 5.01 -5.89 -10.51
C VAL A 202 6.51 -5.60 -10.60
N LEU A 203 7.22 -5.65 -9.47
CA LEU A 203 8.68 -5.47 -9.41
C LEU A 203 9.43 -6.50 -10.27
N ASP A 204 9.06 -7.77 -10.16
CA ASP A 204 9.70 -8.87 -10.90
C ASP A 204 9.48 -8.76 -12.41
N CYS A 205 8.26 -8.36 -12.84
CA CYS A 205 7.95 -8.11 -14.24
C CYS A 205 8.72 -6.91 -14.78
N ALA A 206 8.82 -5.80 -14.03
CA ALA A 206 9.55 -4.61 -14.44
C ALA A 206 11.05 -4.90 -14.62
N ARG A 207 11.68 -5.61 -13.68
CA ARG A 207 13.07 -6.07 -13.80
C ARG A 207 13.29 -6.98 -15.00
N SER A 208 12.36 -7.90 -15.22
CA SER A 208 12.43 -8.81 -16.37
C SER A 208 12.30 -8.05 -17.68
N LEU A 209 11.36 -7.11 -17.79
CA LEU A 209 11.24 -6.23 -18.96
C LEU A 209 12.53 -5.46 -19.20
N ALA A 210 13.10 -4.82 -18.17
CA ALA A 210 14.37 -4.09 -18.30
C ALA A 210 15.50 -4.97 -18.85
N ARG A 211 15.64 -6.21 -18.35
CA ARG A 211 16.65 -7.15 -18.86
C ARG A 211 16.43 -7.51 -20.34
N TYR A 212 15.18 -7.70 -20.77
CA TYR A 212 14.91 -7.98 -22.18
C TYR A 212 15.15 -6.75 -23.07
N LEU A 213 14.85 -5.54 -22.59
CA LEU A 213 15.14 -4.29 -23.30
C LEU A 213 16.65 -4.12 -23.53
N THR A 214 17.50 -4.58 -22.60
CA THR A 214 18.95 -4.57 -22.77
C THR A 214 19.46 -5.70 -23.66
N LEU A 215 18.86 -6.89 -23.55
CA LEU A 215 19.29 -8.06 -24.32
C LEU A 215 19.01 -7.91 -25.82
N TYR A 216 17.88 -7.27 -26.18
CA TYR A 216 17.46 -7.04 -27.55
C TYR A 216 17.59 -5.57 -27.96
N ALA A 217 18.62 -4.88 -27.45
CA ALA A 217 18.78 -3.45 -27.63
C ALA A 217 18.93 -3.06 -29.11
N GLU A 218 19.65 -3.86 -29.89
CA GLU A 218 19.91 -3.62 -31.31
C GLU A 218 18.63 -3.74 -32.15
N GLU A 219 17.80 -4.74 -31.85
CA GLU A 219 16.59 -5.05 -32.60
C GLU A 219 15.44 -4.10 -32.27
N LEU A 220 15.31 -3.69 -31.01
CA LEU A 220 14.31 -2.69 -30.61
C LEU A 220 14.64 -1.30 -31.17
N GLY A 221 15.94 -0.97 -31.18
CA GLY A 221 16.45 0.38 -31.42
C GLY A 221 16.26 1.29 -30.20
N ASP A 222 17.16 2.25 -30.04
CA ASP A 222 17.23 3.10 -28.86
C ASP A 222 15.92 3.82 -28.54
N ALA A 223 15.26 4.42 -29.53
CA ALA A 223 14.03 5.17 -29.30
C ALA A 223 12.91 4.31 -28.68
N ARG A 224 12.66 3.11 -29.24
CA ARG A 224 11.62 2.20 -28.73
C ARG A 224 12.00 1.63 -27.36
N ARG A 225 13.28 1.26 -27.21
CA ARG A 225 13.82 0.74 -25.96
C ARG A 225 13.64 1.73 -24.80
N LYS A 226 14.01 2.99 -25.00
CA LYS A 226 13.82 4.09 -24.03
C LYS A 226 12.35 4.34 -23.74
N ARG A 227 11.51 4.33 -24.78
CA ARG A 227 10.06 4.50 -24.63
C ARG A 227 9.43 3.41 -23.77
N VAL A 228 9.78 2.13 -23.99
CA VAL A 228 9.26 1.04 -23.15
C VAL A 228 9.77 1.15 -21.72
N ALA A 229 11.06 1.48 -21.51
CA ALA A 229 11.61 1.67 -20.16
C ALA A 229 10.86 2.76 -19.38
N ASN A 230 10.59 3.90 -20.03
CA ASN A 230 9.82 4.99 -19.42
C ASN A 230 8.39 4.56 -19.04
N LEU A 231 7.70 3.84 -19.93
CA LEU A 231 6.36 3.30 -19.65
C LEU A 231 6.40 2.31 -18.48
N VAL A 232 7.40 1.42 -18.42
CA VAL A 232 7.58 0.48 -17.31
C VAL A 232 7.80 1.21 -15.98
N CYS A 233 8.57 2.30 -15.96
CA CYS A 233 8.75 3.13 -14.77
C CYS A 233 7.48 3.91 -14.38
N ALA A 234 6.67 4.33 -15.35
CA ALA A 234 5.40 5.01 -15.09
C ALA A 234 4.32 4.05 -14.55
N PHE A 235 4.34 2.78 -14.96
CA PHE A 235 3.35 1.77 -14.58
C PHE A 235 3.04 1.70 -13.06
N PRO A 236 4.01 1.52 -12.14
CA PRO A 236 3.71 1.41 -10.71
C PRO A 236 3.08 2.68 -10.14
N ILE A 237 3.43 3.86 -10.67
CA ILE A 237 2.87 5.15 -10.24
C ILE A 237 1.41 5.26 -10.70
N VAL A 238 1.15 4.99 -11.98
CA VAL A 238 -0.21 5.00 -12.55
C VAL A 238 -1.09 3.95 -11.86
N LEU A 239 -0.55 2.76 -11.56
CA LEU A 239 -1.27 1.71 -10.82
C LEU A 239 -1.60 2.16 -9.40
N GLN A 240 -0.65 2.78 -8.69
CA GLN A 240 -0.91 3.34 -7.36
C GLN A 240 -2.05 4.37 -7.41
N GLU A 241 -1.98 5.33 -8.33
CA GLU A 241 -3.01 6.37 -8.50
C GLU A 241 -4.39 5.78 -8.79
N HIS A 242 -4.44 4.76 -9.66
CA HIS A 242 -5.66 4.02 -10.00
C HIS A 242 -6.31 3.37 -8.77
N LEU A 243 -5.51 2.74 -7.90
CA LEU A 243 -6.00 2.06 -6.69
C LEU A 243 -6.39 3.05 -5.57
N GLN A 244 -5.76 4.23 -5.53
CA GLN A 244 -5.99 5.23 -4.50
C GLN A 244 -7.12 6.23 -4.87
N GLY A 245 -7.60 6.25 -6.12
CA GLY A 245 -8.71 7.11 -6.53
C GLY A 245 -8.30 8.49 -7.06
N GLY A 246 -7.05 8.65 -7.50
CA GLY A 246 -6.65 9.78 -8.36
C GLY A 246 -6.29 11.12 -7.69
N GLU A 247 -6.09 11.19 -6.36
CA GLU A 247 -5.87 12.48 -5.67
C GLU A 247 -4.43 13.04 -5.71
N LYS A 248 -3.46 12.43 -6.41
CA LYS A 248 -2.10 12.98 -6.50
C LYS A 248 -1.47 12.82 -7.89
N PRO A 249 -1.38 13.88 -8.71
CA PRO A 249 -0.75 13.82 -10.01
C PRO A 249 0.61 14.53 -9.97
N HIS A 250 1.69 13.90 -9.49
CA HIS A 250 2.98 14.62 -9.41
C HIS A 250 4.22 13.85 -9.89
N ARG A 251 4.09 12.68 -10.52
CA ARG A 251 5.29 11.98 -11.07
C ARG A 251 5.16 11.36 -12.46
N THR A 252 3.96 11.05 -12.95
CA THR A 252 3.78 10.36 -14.24
C THR A 252 4.15 11.22 -15.45
N GLU A 253 4.01 12.54 -15.32
CA GLU A 253 4.36 13.54 -16.35
C GLU A 253 5.83 13.48 -16.78
N TYR A 254 6.74 13.06 -15.89
CA TYR A 254 8.17 12.98 -16.21
C TYR A 254 8.54 11.78 -17.09
N PHE A 255 7.66 10.78 -17.16
CA PHE A 255 7.91 9.53 -17.88
C PHE A 255 7.17 9.45 -19.21
N LEU A 256 6.08 10.20 -19.35
CA LEU A 256 5.18 10.08 -20.50
C LEU A 256 5.42 11.19 -21.50
N GLU A 257 5.34 10.85 -22.79
CA GLU A 257 5.21 11.84 -23.85
C GLU A 257 3.87 12.57 -23.70
N ALA A 258 3.79 13.82 -24.18
CA ALA A 258 2.59 14.65 -24.03
C ALA A 258 1.32 13.98 -24.60
N GLU A 259 1.46 13.29 -25.74
CA GLU A 259 0.37 12.52 -26.35
C GLU A 259 -0.07 11.34 -25.46
N ASP A 260 0.88 10.60 -24.90
CA ASP A 260 0.59 9.48 -24.00
C ASP A 260 -0.13 9.95 -22.73
N TYR A 261 0.30 11.08 -22.17
CA TYR A 261 -0.35 11.68 -21.00
C TYR A 261 -1.81 12.07 -21.29
N LEU A 262 -2.08 12.70 -22.44
CA LEU A 262 -3.45 13.06 -22.86
C LEU A 262 -4.33 11.84 -23.09
N GLU A 263 -3.80 10.77 -23.69
CA GLU A 263 -4.54 9.51 -23.85
C GLU A 263 -4.85 8.85 -22.51
N LEU A 264 -3.90 8.84 -21.56
CA LEU A 264 -4.12 8.34 -20.22
C LEU A 264 -5.20 9.15 -19.48
N GLY A 265 -5.24 10.46 -19.66
CA GLY A 265 -6.27 11.33 -19.08
C GLY A 265 -7.69 10.98 -19.54
N ARG A 266 -7.84 10.41 -20.74
CA ARG A 266 -9.14 9.98 -21.30
C ARG A 266 -9.49 8.52 -20.98
N ALA A 267 -8.53 7.72 -20.53
CA ALA A 267 -8.74 6.30 -20.26
C ALA A 267 -9.48 6.07 -18.93
N SER A 268 -10.48 5.19 -18.93
CA SER A 268 -11.15 4.73 -17.71
C SER A 268 -10.23 3.84 -16.86
N ASN A 269 -9.47 2.95 -17.51
CA ASN A 269 -8.45 2.12 -16.88
C ASN A 269 -7.05 2.58 -17.36
N ARG A 270 -6.48 3.53 -16.61
CA ARG A 270 -5.18 4.15 -16.92
C ARG A 270 -4.02 3.14 -16.95
N PRO A 271 -3.82 2.24 -15.95
CA PRO A 271 -2.71 1.31 -16.01
C PRO A 271 -2.86 0.31 -17.17
N LEU A 272 -4.08 -0.10 -17.51
CA LEU A 272 -4.31 -0.97 -18.67
C LEU A 272 -4.00 -0.27 -19.99
N CYS A 273 -4.36 1.01 -20.13
CA CYS A 273 -3.98 1.82 -21.28
C CYS A 273 -2.45 1.84 -21.47
N LEU A 274 -1.70 2.02 -20.38
CA LEU A 274 -0.25 2.03 -20.39
C LEU A 274 0.35 0.67 -20.80
N VAL A 275 -0.16 -0.44 -20.24
CA VAL A 275 0.26 -1.80 -20.62
C VAL A 275 0.00 -2.07 -22.11
N ASN A 276 -1.15 -1.63 -22.64
CA ASN A 276 -1.46 -1.74 -24.06
C ASN A 276 -0.52 -0.91 -24.94
N LYS A 277 -0.06 0.26 -24.47
CA LYS A 277 0.98 1.04 -25.16
C LYS A 277 2.30 0.28 -25.23
N ILE A 278 2.74 -0.33 -24.13
CA ILE A 278 3.94 -1.19 -24.13
C ILE A 278 3.78 -2.32 -25.16
N ALA A 279 2.65 -3.03 -25.16
CA ALA A 279 2.38 -4.09 -26.14
C ALA A 279 2.44 -3.60 -27.60
N LYS A 280 1.90 -2.40 -27.88
CA LYS A 280 1.95 -1.79 -29.22
C LYS A 280 3.39 -1.50 -29.66
N VAL A 281 4.26 -1.01 -28.77
CA VAL A 281 5.68 -0.79 -29.10
C VAL A 281 6.37 -2.10 -29.45
N VAL A 282 6.17 -3.14 -28.62
CA VAL A 282 6.77 -4.47 -28.84
C VAL A 282 6.28 -5.11 -30.14
N LYS A 283 4.99 -4.95 -30.47
CA LYS A 283 4.41 -5.43 -31.74
C LYS A 283 5.05 -4.73 -32.95
N GLY A 284 5.36 -3.45 -32.84
CA GLY A 284 5.88 -2.62 -33.93
C GLY A 284 7.34 -2.86 -34.31
N VAL A 285 8.05 -3.75 -33.60
CA VAL A 285 9.43 -4.14 -33.93
C VAL A 285 9.41 -5.14 -35.08
N GLU A 286 10.10 -4.86 -36.18
CA GLU A 286 10.18 -5.74 -37.35
C GLU A 286 10.89 -7.06 -37.04
N TYR A 287 10.56 -8.13 -37.77
CA TYR A 287 11.24 -9.40 -37.59
C TYR A 287 12.67 -9.34 -38.13
N SER A 288 13.60 -9.92 -37.39
CA SER A 288 14.99 -10.08 -37.79
C SER A 288 15.47 -11.50 -37.45
N ALA A 289 16.71 -11.85 -37.83
CA ALA A 289 17.29 -13.14 -37.48
C ALA A 289 17.36 -13.38 -35.96
N ALA A 290 17.54 -12.30 -35.17
CA ALA A 290 17.62 -12.34 -33.71
C ALA A 290 16.29 -11.98 -33.02
N TRP A 291 15.35 -11.35 -33.74
CA TRP A 291 14.01 -11.00 -33.24
C TRP A 291 12.94 -11.77 -34.01
N THR A 292 12.58 -12.96 -33.51
CA THR A 292 11.57 -13.83 -34.10
C THR A 292 10.23 -13.74 -33.35
N SER A 293 9.27 -14.58 -33.71
CA SER A 293 8.01 -14.70 -32.96
C SER A 293 8.22 -15.14 -31.51
N ARG A 294 9.30 -15.86 -31.21
CA ARG A 294 9.60 -16.40 -29.87
C ARG A 294 9.94 -15.31 -28.87
N GLU A 295 10.86 -14.41 -29.24
CA GLU A 295 11.33 -13.30 -28.40
C GLU A 295 10.21 -12.29 -28.19
N ARG A 296 9.46 -11.99 -29.26
CA ARG A 296 8.26 -11.15 -29.18
C ARG A 296 7.23 -11.75 -28.22
N LEU A 297 6.96 -13.06 -28.30
CA LEU A 297 6.00 -13.73 -27.42
C LEU A 297 6.49 -13.73 -25.96
N ALA A 298 7.78 -13.94 -25.71
CA ALA A 298 8.36 -13.86 -24.37
C ALA A 298 8.20 -12.46 -23.76
N LEU A 299 8.43 -11.40 -24.55
CA LEU A 299 8.26 -10.03 -24.07
C LEU A 299 6.79 -9.69 -23.84
N LEU A 300 5.89 -10.08 -24.75
CA LEU A 300 4.44 -9.89 -24.58
C LEU A 300 3.88 -10.69 -23.39
N ALA A 301 4.47 -11.84 -23.03
CA ALA A 301 4.07 -12.59 -21.84
C ALA A 301 4.37 -11.83 -20.54
N LEU A 302 5.45 -11.05 -20.48
CA LEU A 302 5.73 -10.14 -19.37
C LEU A 302 4.73 -8.97 -19.32
N VAL A 303 4.34 -8.44 -20.47
CA VAL A 303 3.31 -7.40 -20.58
C VAL A 303 1.94 -7.92 -20.12
N ASN A 304 1.57 -9.14 -20.50
CA ASN A 304 0.38 -9.82 -20.01
C ASN A 304 0.46 -10.03 -18.49
N SER A 305 1.64 -10.40 -17.97
CA SER A 305 1.85 -10.55 -16.53
C SER A 305 1.65 -9.25 -15.75
N LEU A 306 2.03 -8.09 -16.32
CA LEU A 306 1.67 -6.77 -15.77
C LEU A 306 0.15 -6.55 -15.82
N SER A 307 -0.51 -6.88 -16.93
CA SER A 307 -1.97 -6.78 -17.04
C SER A 307 -2.69 -7.61 -15.96
N ASP A 308 -2.20 -8.82 -15.67
CA ASP A 308 -2.76 -9.68 -14.61
C ASP A 308 -2.67 -9.02 -13.22
N THR A 309 -1.61 -8.26 -12.96
CA THR A 309 -1.46 -7.54 -11.68
C THR A 309 -2.51 -6.45 -11.52
N ILE A 310 -2.95 -5.81 -12.61
CA ILE A 310 -4.04 -4.83 -12.58
C ILE A 310 -5.32 -5.51 -12.11
N GLY A 311 -5.72 -6.60 -12.77
CA GLY A 311 -6.92 -7.35 -12.41
C GLY A 311 -6.87 -7.93 -10.99
N ALA A 312 -5.69 -8.38 -10.53
CA ALA A 312 -5.52 -8.84 -9.16
C ALA A 312 -5.68 -7.70 -8.14
N CYS A 313 -5.09 -6.53 -8.39
CA CYS A 313 -5.27 -5.36 -7.54
C CYS A 313 -6.72 -4.85 -7.54
N GLU A 314 -7.37 -4.80 -8.71
CA GLU A 314 -8.78 -4.40 -8.85
C GLU A 314 -9.70 -5.35 -8.08
N ARG A 315 -9.52 -6.67 -8.26
CA ARG A 315 -10.23 -7.68 -7.48
C ARG A 315 -10.06 -7.40 -5.99
N LEU A 316 -8.81 -7.23 -5.54
CA LEU A 316 -8.54 -6.98 -4.13
C LEU A 316 -9.32 -5.75 -3.67
N VAL A 317 -9.17 -4.59 -4.30
CA VAL A 317 -9.88 -3.35 -3.91
C VAL A 317 -11.41 -3.50 -3.94
N GLN A 318 -11.97 -4.15 -4.96
CA GLN A 318 -13.41 -4.28 -5.18
C GLN A 318 -14.09 -5.31 -4.27
N THR A 319 -13.36 -6.29 -3.74
CA THR A 319 -13.90 -7.34 -2.87
C THR A 319 -13.43 -7.18 -1.42
N PRO A 320 -13.95 -6.19 -0.65
CA PRO A 320 -13.62 -6.06 0.77
C PRO A 320 -14.20 -7.23 1.58
N VAL A 321 -13.70 -7.40 2.82
CA VAL A 321 -14.29 -8.36 3.76
C VAL A 321 -15.77 -8.00 3.96
N PRO A 322 -16.70 -8.98 3.93
CA PRO A 322 -18.13 -8.70 4.01
C PRO A 322 -18.51 -7.73 5.13
N LEU A 323 -19.22 -6.65 4.77
CA LEU A 323 -19.57 -5.58 5.71
C LEU A 323 -20.39 -6.08 6.91
N ALA A 324 -21.22 -7.12 6.72
CA ALA A 324 -21.99 -7.73 7.80
C ALA A 324 -21.06 -8.29 8.89
N TYR A 325 -19.97 -8.94 8.50
CA TYR A 325 -18.96 -9.46 9.42
C TYR A 325 -18.31 -8.32 10.20
N THR A 326 -17.84 -7.28 9.51
CA THR A 326 -17.21 -6.11 10.15
C THR A 326 -18.14 -5.38 11.13
N ARG A 327 -19.41 -5.17 10.74
CA ARG A 327 -20.40 -4.52 11.59
C ARG A 327 -20.76 -5.39 12.80
N HIS A 328 -20.91 -6.69 12.62
CA HIS A 328 -21.25 -7.61 13.70
C HIS A 328 -20.12 -7.68 14.73
N THR A 329 -18.87 -7.90 14.32
CA THR A 329 -17.72 -7.92 15.24
C THR A 329 -17.61 -6.61 16.02
N ASN A 330 -17.77 -5.45 15.37
CA ASN A 330 -17.68 -4.16 16.04
C ASN A 330 -18.79 -3.95 17.07
N ARG A 331 -20.04 -4.27 16.71
CA ARG A 331 -21.20 -4.17 17.61
C ARG A 331 -21.06 -5.13 18.79
N PHE A 332 -20.66 -6.36 18.53
CA PHE A 332 -20.48 -7.37 19.57
C PHE A 332 -19.37 -6.99 20.54
N LEU A 333 -18.22 -6.51 20.05
CA LEU A 333 -17.16 -5.97 20.90
C LEU A 333 -17.66 -4.79 21.74
N SER A 334 -18.34 -3.83 21.10
CA SER A 334 -18.82 -2.62 21.78
C SER A 334 -19.81 -2.96 22.89
N LEU A 335 -20.78 -3.85 22.65
CA LEU A 335 -21.75 -4.29 23.64
C LEU A 335 -21.08 -5.06 24.80
N TRP A 336 -20.11 -5.91 24.49
CA TRP A 336 -19.37 -6.65 25.51
C TRP A 336 -18.52 -5.71 26.40
N VAL A 337 -17.79 -4.77 25.80
CA VAL A 337 -16.96 -3.80 26.55
C VAL A 337 -17.82 -2.83 27.37
N LEU A 338 -18.96 -2.37 26.84
CA LEU A 338 -19.86 -1.46 27.56
C LEU A 338 -20.63 -2.14 28.69
N SER A 339 -20.86 -3.45 28.63
CA SER A 339 -21.54 -4.18 29.72
C SER A 339 -20.59 -4.63 30.83
N LEU A 340 -19.29 -4.74 30.56
CA LEU A 340 -18.28 -5.22 31.52
C LEU A 340 -18.15 -4.37 32.81
N PRO A 341 -18.27 -3.02 32.80
CA PRO A 341 -18.24 -2.22 34.02
C PRO A 341 -19.30 -2.62 35.05
N LEU A 342 -20.46 -3.12 34.59
CA LEU A 342 -21.56 -3.51 35.47
C LEU A 342 -21.23 -4.72 36.35
N THR A 343 -20.26 -5.55 35.94
CA THR A 343 -19.78 -6.69 36.73
C THR A 343 -18.54 -6.33 37.55
N LEU A 344 -17.67 -5.45 37.02
CA LEU A 344 -16.35 -5.18 37.61
C LEU A 344 -16.34 -4.02 38.62
N ALA A 345 -17.23 -3.04 38.46
CA ALA A 345 -17.23 -1.83 39.27
C ALA A 345 -17.55 -2.07 40.75
N GLY A 346 -18.36 -3.09 41.07
CA GLY A 346 -18.67 -3.45 42.46
C GLY A 346 -17.44 -3.96 43.22
N ASP A 347 -16.60 -4.78 42.57
CA ASP A 347 -15.42 -5.38 43.21
C ASP A 347 -14.22 -4.43 43.25
N MET A 348 -14.06 -3.59 42.22
CA MET A 348 -12.87 -2.73 42.06
C MET A 348 -13.10 -1.26 42.43
N GLY A 349 -14.35 -0.83 42.65
CA GLY A 349 -14.71 0.57 42.87
C GLY A 349 -14.14 1.47 41.77
N TRP A 350 -13.51 2.58 42.16
CA TRP A 350 -12.84 3.52 41.25
C TRP A 350 -11.66 2.92 40.46
N GLY A 351 -11.07 1.81 40.95
CA GLY A 351 -10.06 1.06 40.21
C GLY A 351 -10.58 0.44 38.91
N ALA A 352 -11.91 0.32 38.74
CA ALA A 352 -12.52 -0.17 37.52
C ALA A 352 -12.26 0.74 36.32
N VAL A 353 -12.17 2.06 36.51
CA VAL A 353 -11.98 3.04 35.42
C VAL A 353 -10.66 2.82 34.66
N PRO A 354 -9.48 2.81 35.30
CA PRO A 354 -8.23 2.52 34.60
C PRO A 354 -8.17 1.08 34.06
N ALA A 355 -8.79 0.11 34.75
CA ALA A 355 -8.87 -1.26 34.26
C ALA A 355 -9.66 -1.36 32.95
N MET A 356 -10.80 -0.67 32.85
CA MET A 356 -11.62 -0.60 31.64
C MET A 356 -10.92 0.15 30.51
N GLY A 357 -10.14 1.20 30.84
CA GLY A 357 -9.27 1.87 29.86
C GLY A 357 -8.26 0.91 29.23
N LEU A 358 -7.61 0.05 30.03
CA LEU A 358 -6.67 -0.96 29.54
C LEU A 358 -7.36 -2.01 28.65
N VAL A 359 -8.52 -2.53 29.08
CA VAL A 359 -9.30 -3.50 28.30
C VAL A 359 -9.75 -2.91 26.96
N ALA A 360 -10.29 -1.68 26.98
CA ALA A 360 -10.72 -0.99 25.77
C ALA A 360 -9.54 -0.73 24.82
N TRP A 361 -8.40 -0.26 25.34
CA TRP A 361 -7.19 -0.07 24.55
C TRP A 361 -6.73 -1.36 23.86
N ALA A 362 -6.71 -2.48 24.59
CA ALA A 362 -6.28 -3.77 24.04
C ALA A 362 -7.23 -4.27 22.93
N LEU A 363 -8.54 -4.31 23.20
CA LEU A 363 -9.50 -4.92 22.28
C LEU A 363 -9.81 -4.04 21.06
N PHE A 364 -10.07 -2.75 21.27
CA PHE A 364 -10.27 -1.82 20.16
C PHE A 364 -8.95 -1.58 19.39
N GLY A 365 -7.80 -1.66 20.05
CA GLY A 365 -6.50 -1.60 19.40
C GLY A 365 -6.30 -2.73 18.38
N ILE A 366 -6.57 -3.98 18.78
CA ILE A 366 -6.51 -5.14 17.86
C ILE A 366 -7.49 -4.97 16.68
N GLN A 367 -8.71 -4.48 16.95
CA GLN A 367 -9.69 -4.24 15.89
C GLN A 367 -9.22 -3.16 14.90
N GLU A 368 -8.64 -2.07 15.38
CA GLU A 368 -8.14 -0.97 14.54
C GLU A 368 -6.90 -1.38 13.73
N ILE A 369 -6.02 -2.22 14.29
CA ILE A 369 -4.93 -2.84 13.52
C ILE A 369 -5.51 -3.66 12.36
N GLY A 370 -6.52 -4.49 12.64
CA GLY A 370 -7.24 -5.25 11.61
C GLY A 370 -7.81 -4.36 10.50
N LEU A 371 -8.46 -3.25 10.87
CA LEU A 371 -8.98 -2.26 9.90
C LEU A 371 -7.89 -1.55 9.09
N THR A 372 -6.71 -1.35 9.68
CA THR A 372 -5.59 -0.67 9.01
C THR A 372 -4.92 -1.58 7.98
N ILE A 373 -4.69 -2.85 8.32
CA ILE A 373 -4.06 -3.82 7.41
C ILE A 373 -5.02 -4.33 6.33
N GLU A 374 -6.34 -4.27 6.56
CA GLU A 374 -7.37 -4.64 5.58
C GLU A 374 -7.32 -3.80 4.28
N ASP A 375 -6.77 -2.58 4.34
CA ASP A 375 -6.57 -1.70 3.18
C ASP A 375 -5.07 -1.61 2.80
N PRO A 376 -4.54 -2.59 2.05
CA PRO A 376 -3.10 -2.67 1.78
C PRO A 376 -2.57 -1.49 0.99
N PHE A 377 -3.31 -0.99 0.00
CA PHE A 377 -2.79 -0.02 -0.96
C PHE A 377 -2.90 1.43 -0.49
N ARG A 378 -3.83 1.75 0.40
CA ARG A 378 -3.97 3.11 0.95
C ARG A 378 -3.30 3.29 2.29
N ARG A 379 -3.29 2.25 3.15
CA ARG A 379 -2.90 2.40 4.57
C ARG A 379 -1.66 1.62 4.97
N ALA A 380 -1.47 0.40 4.46
CA ALA A 380 -0.43 -0.50 4.98
C ALA A 380 0.88 -0.47 4.16
N LEU A 381 0.80 -0.53 2.84
CA LEU A 381 1.97 -0.60 1.96
C LEU A 381 2.47 0.79 1.55
N LYS A 382 3.80 0.95 1.54
CA LYS A 382 4.49 2.14 1.02
C LYS A 382 4.82 1.94 -0.46
N LEU A 383 3.79 2.06 -1.30
CA LEU A 383 3.87 1.82 -2.74
C LEU A 383 4.91 2.70 -3.45
N GLU A 384 5.06 3.94 -2.99
CA GLU A 384 6.05 4.90 -3.50
C GLU A 384 7.49 4.36 -3.41
N VAL A 385 7.85 3.68 -2.31
CA VAL A 385 9.19 3.11 -2.12
C VAL A 385 9.44 1.95 -3.07
N ILE A 386 8.40 1.16 -3.36
CA ILE A 386 8.48 0.07 -4.34
C ILE A 386 8.63 0.65 -5.75
N ALA A 387 7.87 1.70 -6.09
CA ALA A 387 7.98 2.39 -7.37
C ALA A 387 9.38 3.00 -7.57
N ASP A 388 9.94 3.65 -6.55
CA ASP A 388 11.30 4.22 -6.58
C ASP A 388 12.37 3.12 -6.74
N THR A 389 12.15 1.95 -6.13
CA THR A 389 13.03 0.77 -6.30
C THR A 389 12.95 0.23 -7.73
N ILE A 390 11.74 0.10 -8.31
CA ILE A 390 11.55 -0.31 -9.70
C ILE A 390 12.31 0.63 -10.64
N TYR A 391 12.13 1.94 -10.44
CA TYR A 391 12.80 2.95 -11.24
C TYR A 391 14.34 2.81 -11.19
N ALA A 392 14.90 2.67 -9.98
CA ALA A 392 16.34 2.51 -9.80
C ALA A 392 16.88 1.25 -10.50
N ASP A 393 16.19 0.12 -10.34
CA ASP A 393 16.58 -1.17 -10.94
C ASP A 393 16.50 -1.13 -12.48
N VAL A 394 15.44 -0.52 -13.03
CA VAL A 394 15.27 -0.37 -14.49
C VAL A 394 16.41 0.46 -15.07
N ILE A 395 16.76 1.59 -14.44
CA ILE A 395 17.84 2.47 -14.93
C ILE A 395 19.21 1.83 -14.82
N GLN A 396 19.48 1.16 -13.71
CA GLN A 396 20.74 0.47 -13.55
C GLN A 396 20.90 -0.61 -14.62
N THR A 397 19.82 -1.35 -14.91
CA THR A 397 19.83 -2.38 -15.96
C THR A 397 20.05 -1.75 -17.34
N MET A 398 19.29 -0.70 -17.65
CA MET A 398 19.33 0.02 -18.92
C MET A 398 20.64 0.79 -19.18
N GLY A 399 21.44 1.06 -18.15
CA GLY A 399 22.58 1.98 -18.20
C GLY A 399 22.11 3.43 -18.08
N SER A 400 22.68 4.18 -17.13
CA SER A 400 22.23 5.53 -16.72
C SER A 400 22.15 6.60 -17.82
N ARG A 401 22.63 6.31 -19.04
CA ARG A 401 22.62 7.23 -20.20
C ARG A 401 21.34 7.14 -21.02
N ASP A 402 20.51 6.10 -20.81
CA ASP A 402 19.42 5.79 -21.71
C ASP A 402 18.02 6.19 -21.24
N VAL A 403 17.82 6.44 -19.95
CA VAL A 403 16.53 6.91 -19.42
C VAL A 403 16.61 8.42 -19.19
N LEU A 404 15.56 9.17 -19.57
CA LEU A 404 15.58 10.64 -19.56
C LEU A 404 16.11 11.20 -18.22
N PRO A 405 17.10 12.11 -18.22
CA PRO A 405 17.75 12.62 -17.00
C PRO A 405 16.87 13.54 -16.14
N THR A 406 15.63 13.83 -16.53
CA THR A 406 14.76 14.81 -15.87
C THR A 406 14.38 14.43 -14.43
N TYR A 407 14.48 13.14 -14.07
CA TYR A 407 14.08 12.61 -12.76
C TYR A 407 15.07 12.89 -11.61
N LEU A 408 16.34 13.23 -11.91
CA LEU A 408 17.39 13.40 -10.90
C LEU A 408 17.23 14.64 -9.99
N SER A 409 16.20 15.46 -10.17
CA SER A 409 15.99 16.70 -9.41
C SER A 409 15.22 16.53 -8.09
N THR A 410 14.78 15.31 -7.74
CA THR A 410 14.10 15.04 -6.45
C THR A 410 15.12 14.75 -5.31
N PRO A 411 14.86 15.20 -4.07
CA PRO A 411 15.83 15.12 -2.96
C PRO A 411 16.24 13.69 -2.56
N PHE A 412 15.47 12.67 -2.95
CA PHE A 412 15.86 11.26 -2.75
C PHE A 412 17.01 10.84 -3.68
N PHE A 413 17.04 11.37 -4.91
CA PHE A 413 18.03 11.01 -5.93
C PHE A 413 19.17 12.03 -6.10
N ALA A 414 19.12 13.17 -5.40
CA ALA A 414 20.24 14.12 -5.34
C ALA A 414 21.57 13.50 -4.85
N ASN A 415 21.52 12.33 -4.23
CA ASN A 415 22.69 11.57 -3.74
C ASN A 415 23.19 10.49 -4.71
N PHE A 416 22.55 10.28 -5.88
CA PHE A 416 23.08 9.36 -6.89
C PHE A 416 24.13 10.08 -7.74
N PRO A 417 25.28 9.44 -8.04
CA PRO A 417 26.32 10.04 -8.85
C PRO A 417 25.77 10.33 -10.25
N ALA A 418 25.98 11.55 -10.73
CA ALA A 418 25.74 11.91 -12.11
C ALA A 418 26.53 10.93 -13.03
N PRO A 419 25.98 10.56 -14.19
CA PRO A 419 26.70 9.70 -15.12
C PRO A 419 28.07 10.33 -15.46
N PRO A 420 29.14 9.52 -15.59
CA PRO A 420 30.45 10.04 -15.97
C PRO A 420 30.30 10.74 -17.33
N ALA A 421 30.71 12.01 -17.36
CA ALA A 421 30.77 12.82 -18.57
C ALA A 421 31.46 12.01 -19.66
N ALA A 422 30.85 11.95 -20.85
CA ALA A 422 31.47 11.30 -21.98
C ALA A 422 32.81 12.00 -22.25
N GLU A 423 33.91 11.25 -22.19
CA GLU A 423 35.15 11.67 -22.80
C GLU A 423 34.86 11.89 -24.28
N ALA A 424 35.06 13.12 -24.74
CA ALA A 424 34.92 13.48 -26.14
C ALA A 424 35.82 12.56 -26.98
N PRO A 425 35.37 12.08 -28.16
CA PRO A 425 36.22 11.31 -29.03
C PRO A 425 37.47 12.13 -29.33
N ALA A 426 38.64 11.56 -29.04
CA ALA A 426 39.92 12.15 -29.37
C ALA A 426 39.93 12.45 -30.88
N THR A 427 39.91 13.73 -31.22
CA THR A 427 40.18 14.18 -32.58
C THR A 427 41.62 13.80 -32.89
N SER A 428 41.79 12.78 -33.72
CA SER A 428 43.05 12.48 -34.40
C SER A 428 43.39 13.67 -35.32
N GLY A 429 44.37 14.46 -34.92
CA GLY A 429 45.07 15.46 -35.73
C GLY A 429 46.56 15.21 -35.65
#